data_AF-A0A960DA93-F1
#
_entry.id   AF-A0A960DA93-F1
#
_cell.length_a   1.000
_cell.length_b   1.000
_cell.length_c   1.000
_cell.angle_alpha   90.00
_cell.angle_beta   90.00
_cell.angle_gamma   90.00
#
_symmetry.space_group_name_H-M   'P 1'
#
loop_
_entity.id
_entity.type
_entity.pdbx_description
1 polymer ?
#
loop_
_entity_poly.entity_id
_entity_poly.type
_entity_poly.pdbx_seq_one_letter_code
_entity_poly.pdbx_strand_id
1 'polypeptide(L)'
;PNLVWNARHGWPDLEMARVLSRAQGGALGSVQQLPILLVVLAGPLLVALWVIGIRFLVSPAGRRHRWVLVVTAVAVLLVTLSGGKPYYAAPMLAALYAAGGVRIEQVGLARGRVRRVGWVVLTAASFVLAVLVWLPVLPVRAANAMRDISPVLVETYGWPQFVDQVAAAAAPLPPAVPIFTGNYGEAGALSILGPAAGVDRAVYSGHNNYALWGPPPGRPDTVLCVGRFKPGYLERFWAEVRKIADIRPPDGVDNAEKSGGAAIYLCGQPRGDWAQLWPGLRHFD
;
A
#
# COMPACT_ATOMS: atom_id res chain seq x y z
N PRO A 1 20.06 7.40 -10.38
CA PRO A 1 18.85 8.25 -10.57
C PRO A 1 18.07 8.48 -9.26
N ASN A 2 17.63 7.43 -8.56
CA ASN A 2 16.81 7.57 -7.34
C ASN A 2 17.50 8.29 -6.17
N LEU A 3 18.80 8.06 -5.93
CA LEU A 3 19.54 8.76 -4.89
C LEU A 3 19.67 10.27 -5.17
N VAL A 4 19.95 10.62 -6.43
CA VAL A 4 20.03 12.02 -6.86
C VAL A 4 18.66 12.69 -6.75
N TRP A 5 17.59 11.99 -7.13
CA TRP A 5 16.23 12.50 -7.00
C TRP A 5 15.88 12.74 -5.53
N ASN A 6 16.11 11.75 -4.65
CA ASN A 6 15.90 11.91 -3.21
C ASN A 6 16.68 13.09 -2.63
N ALA A 7 17.96 13.21 -2.94
CA ALA A 7 18.80 14.32 -2.48
C ALA A 7 18.26 15.69 -2.93
N ARG A 8 17.75 15.78 -4.16
CA ARG A 8 17.15 17.01 -4.71
C ARG A 8 15.76 17.33 -4.15
N HIS A 9 15.08 16.37 -3.53
CA HIS A 9 13.72 16.52 -3.00
C HIS A 9 13.65 16.43 -1.47
N GLY A 10 14.79 16.56 -0.78
CA GLY A 10 14.83 16.61 0.69
C GLY A 10 14.70 15.24 1.39
N TRP A 11 14.98 14.15 0.68
CA TRP A 11 14.89 12.77 1.18
C TRP A 11 13.49 12.35 1.67
N PRO A 12 12.46 12.43 0.81
CA PRO A 12 11.09 12.06 1.18
C PRO A 12 10.99 10.59 1.65
N ASP A 13 11.83 9.69 1.12
CA ASP A 13 11.90 8.30 1.58
C ASP A 13 12.29 8.19 3.07
N LEU A 14 13.17 9.06 3.56
CA LEU A 14 13.58 9.09 4.98
C LEU A 14 12.48 9.66 5.87
N GLU A 15 11.75 10.67 5.37
CA GLU A 15 10.61 11.24 6.10
C GLU A 15 9.48 10.22 6.23
N MET A 16 9.11 9.58 5.12
CA MET A 16 8.16 8.47 5.10
C MET A 16 8.60 7.33 6.02
N ALA A 17 9.87 6.94 5.99
CA ALA A 17 10.40 5.91 6.89
C ALA A 17 10.22 6.28 8.36
N ARG A 18 10.41 7.56 8.75
CA ARG A 18 10.17 8.02 10.13
C ARG A 18 8.68 7.98 10.50
N VAL A 19 7.80 8.40 9.61
CA VAL A 19 6.34 8.38 9.83
C VAL A 19 5.87 6.94 10.02
N LEU A 20 6.27 6.03 9.13
CA LEU A 20 5.97 4.61 9.23
C LEU A 20 6.55 3.98 10.48
N SER A 21 7.80 4.28 10.80
CA SER A 21 8.47 3.78 12.01
C SER A 21 7.68 4.15 13.26
N ARG A 22 7.24 5.41 13.39
CA ARG A 22 6.40 5.82 14.53
C ARG A 22 5.05 5.10 14.54
N ALA A 23 4.37 5.01 13.39
CA ALA A 23 3.09 4.33 13.27
C ALA A 23 3.18 2.83 13.59
N GLN A 24 4.34 2.20 13.34
CA GLN A 24 4.56 0.78 13.60
C GLN A 24 5.09 0.47 15.00
N GLY A 25 5.47 1.46 15.83
CA GLY A 25 6.13 1.21 17.11
C GLY A 25 7.65 1.02 17.01
N GLY A 26 8.26 1.60 15.98
CA GLY A 26 9.70 1.64 15.74
C GLY A 26 10.29 0.28 15.40
N ALA A 27 11.56 0.11 15.76
CA ALA A 27 12.27 -1.15 15.50
C ALA A 27 11.62 -2.34 16.22
N LEU A 28 11.11 -2.15 17.44
CA LEU A 28 10.45 -3.21 18.20
C LEU A 28 9.19 -3.71 17.49
N GLY A 29 8.35 -2.80 16.99
CA GLY A 29 7.18 -3.18 16.20
C GLY A 29 7.53 -3.88 14.88
N SER A 30 8.61 -3.46 14.22
CA SER A 30 9.10 -4.16 13.03
C SER A 30 9.61 -5.57 13.36
N VAL A 31 10.30 -5.77 14.50
CA VAL A 31 10.69 -7.11 14.99
C VAL A 31 9.46 -7.99 15.19
N GLN A 32 8.41 -7.46 15.83
CA GLN A 32 7.15 -8.20 16.05
C GLN A 32 6.47 -8.64 14.76
N GLN A 33 6.73 -7.95 13.65
CA GLN A 33 6.18 -8.28 12.33
C GLN A 33 7.06 -9.25 11.51
N LEU A 34 8.27 -9.63 11.97
CA LEU A 34 9.12 -10.59 11.26
C LEU A 34 8.45 -11.94 10.97
N PRO A 35 7.59 -12.52 11.83
CA PRO A 35 6.85 -13.73 11.48
C PRO A 35 5.99 -13.60 10.22
N ILE A 36 5.46 -12.40 9.94
CA ILE A 36 4.71 -12.11 8.71
C ILE A 36 5.63 -12.29 7.49
N LEU A 37 6.86 -11.77 7.55
CA LEU A 37 7.86 -11.97 6.49
C LEU A 37 8.23 -13.46 6.33
N LEU A 38 8.60 -14.11 7.44
CA LEU A 38 9.22 -15.44 7.43
C LEU A 38 8.24 -16.58 7.14
N VAL A 39 6.94 -16.37 7.39
CA VAL A 39 5.91 -17.40 7.26
C VAL A 39 4.83 -16.98 6.25
N VAL A 40 4.19 -15.83 6.45
CA VAL A 40 3.02 -15.45 5.64
C VAL A 40 3.43 -15.02 4.23
N LEU A 41 4.32 -14.03 4.12
CA LEU A 41 4.85 -13.57 2.82
C LEU A 41 5.75 -14.61 2.17
N ALA A 42 6.46 -15.40 2.99
CA ALA A 42 7.21 -16.52 2.48
C ALA A 42 6.35 -17.66 1.93
N GLY A 43 5.05 -17.67 2.18
CA GLY A 43 4.19 -18.81 1.94
C GLY A 43 4.48 -19.91 2.96
N PRO A 44 3.52 -20.25 3.86
CA PRO A 44 3.73 -21.26 4.91
C PRO A 44 4.24 -22.59 4.36
N LEU A 45 3.81 -22.94 3.15
CA LEU A 45 4.20 -24.15 2.42
C LEU A 45 5.62 -24.11 1.84
N LEU A 46 6.16 -22.92 1.59
CA LEU A 46 7.50 -22.73 1.00
C LEU A 46 8.55 -22.37 2.05
N VAL A 47 8.22 -22.39 3.34
CA VAL A 47 9.20 -22.17 4.42
C VAL A 47 10.37 -23.15 4.31
N ALA A 48 10.07 -24.42 4.03
CA ALA A 48 11.09 -25.44 3.83
C ALA A 48 12.06 -25.07 2.70
N LEU A 49 11.57 -24.44 1.62
CA LEU A 49 12.38 -24.10 0.47
C LEU A 49 13.44 -23.04 0.79
N TRP A 50 13.06 -21.93 1.45
CA TRP A 50 14.03 -20.90 1.82
C TRP A 50 14.98 -21.36 2.93
N VAL A 51 14.52 -22.22 3.85
CA VAL A 51 15.39 -22.82 4.88
C VAL A 51 16.42 -23.77 4.27
N ILE A 52 16.05 -24.59 3.29
CA ILE A 52 16.99 -25.41 2.50
C ILE A 52 18.00 -24.48 1.80
N GLY A 53 17.53 -23.37 1.23
CA GLY A 53 18.39 -22.36 0.62
C GLY A 53 19.43 -21.80 1.58
N ILE A 54 19.03 -21.39 2.78
CA ILE A 54 19.97 -20.93 3.82
C ILE A 54 21.00 -22.01 4.16
N ARG A 55 20.54 -23.24 4.42
CA ARG A 55 21.44 -24.37 4.75
C ARG A 55 22.45 -24.63 3.62
N PHE A 56 22.02 -24.54 2.36
CA PHE A 56 22.92 -24.65 1.21
C PHE A 56 23.95 -23.52 1.20
N LEU A 57 23.53 -22.27 1.37
CA LEU A 57 24.43 -21.11 1.34
C LEU A 57 25.46 -21.13 2.49
N VAL A 58 25.08 -21.63 3.68
CA VAL A 58 26.01 -21.83 4.80
C VAL A 58 27.00 -22.98 4.51
N SER A 59 26.58 -24.00 3.77
CA SER A 59 27.41 -25.18 3.49
C SER A 59 28.67 -24.87 2.63
N PRO A 60 29.67 -25.78 2.62
CA PRO A 60 30.83 -25.66 1.73
C PRO A 60 30.47 -25.56 0.24
N ALA A 61 29.36 -26.19 -0.17
CA ALA A 61 28.86 -26.21 -1.54
C ALA A 61 28.29 -24.86 -1.98
N GLY A 62 27.74 -24.07 -1.05
CA GLY A 62 27.18 -22.73 -1.33
C GLY A 62 28.18 -21.59 -1.13
N ARG A 63 29.46 -21.87 -0.85
CA ARG A 63 30.47 -20.86 -0.48
C ARG A 63 30.54 -19.66 -1.44
N ARG A 64 30.48 -19.91 -2.75
CA ARG A 64 30.54 -18.87 -3.79
C ARG A 64 29.35 -17.91 -3.76
N HIS A 65 28.26 -18.28 -3.09
CA HIS A 65 27.00 -17.53 -3.07
C HIS A 65 26.62 -17.05 -1.66
N ARG A 66 27.53 -17.17 -0.68
CA ARG A 66 27.31 -16.73 0.72
C ARG A 66 26.95 -15.25 0.84
N TRP A 67 27.36 -14.43 -0.12
CA TRP A 67 27.00 -13.01 -0.18
C TRP A 67 25.47 -12.81 -0.18
N VAL A 68 24.69 -13.76 -0.70
CA VAL A 68 23.22 -13.72 -0.64
C VAL A 68 22.72 -13.70 0.80
N LEU A 69 23.32 -14.51 1.69
CA LEU A 69 22.98 -14.48 3.12
C LEU A 69 23.32 -13.14 3.76
N VAL A 70 24.47 -12.57 3.41
CA VAL A 70 24.90 -11.27 3.93
C VAL A 70 23.94 -10.18 3.49
N VAL A 71 23.58 -10.14 2.19
CA VAL A 71 22.62 -9.16 1.66
C VAL A 71 21.26 -9.33 2.29
N THR A 72 20.75 -10.56 2.43
CA THR A 72 19.48 -10.82 3.11
C THR A 72 19.51 -10.37 4.56
N ALA A 73 20.56 -10.72 5.31
CA ALA A 73 20.71 -10.34 6.70
C ALA A 73 20.80 -8.82 6.87
N VAL A 74 21.58 -8.14 6.02
CA VAL A 74 21.70 -6.68 6.02
C VAL A 74 20.37 -6.02 5.66
N ALA A 75 19.66 -6.51 4.64
CA ALA A 75 18.37 -5.95 4.24
C ALA A 75 17.31 -6.10 5.35
N VAL A 76 17.20 -7.29 5.94
CA VAL A 76 16.30 -7.53 7.09
C VAL A 76 16.69 -6.64 8.26
N LEU A 77 17.99 -6.58 8.59
CA LEU A 77 18.48 -5.73 9.68
C LEU A 77 18.16 -4.25 9.46
N LEU A 78 18.42 -3.71 8.27
CA LEU A 78 18.15 -2.30 7.96
C LEU A 78 16.66 -1.98 8.02
N VAL A 79 15.81 -2.82 7.43
CA VAL A 79 14.34 -2.66 7.49
C VAL A 79 13.85 -2.71 8.93
N THR A 80 14.36 -3.66 9.72
CA THR A 80 13.97 -3.79 11.13
C THR A 80 14.43 -2.60 11.95
N LEU A 81 15.69 -2.18 11.83
CA LEU A 81 16.22 -1.04 12.57
C LEU A 81 15.56 0.28 12.18
N SER A 82 15.15 0.45 10.92
CA SER A 82 14.42 1.63 10.48
C SER A 82 12.95 1.63 10.93
N GLY A 83 12.44 0.55 11.52
CA GLY A 83 11.00 0.40 11.81
C GLY A 83 10.16 0.27 10.54
N GLY A 84 10.74 -0.28 9.48
CA GLY A 84 10.09 -0.50 8.21
C GLY A 84 9.15 -1.70 8.23
N LYS A 85 8.26 -1.75 7.23
CA LYS A 85 7.29 -2.82 7.06
C LYS A 85 7.99 -4.13 6.62
N PRO A 86 7.54 -5.30 7.11
CA PRO A 86 8.18 -6.59 6.86
C PRO A 86 8.32 -6.92 5.37
N TYR A 87 7.35 -6.49 4.55
CA TYR A 87 7.36 -6.76 3.11
C TYR A 87 8.47 -6.02 2.35
N TYR A 88 9.12 -5.01 2.93
CA TYR A 88 10.27 -4.36 2.28
C TYR A 88 11.46 -5.30 2.10
N ALA A 89 11.60 -6.32 2.95
CA ALA A 89 12.62 -7.35 2.82
C ALA A 89 12.14 -8.60 2.04
N ALA A 90 10.87 -8.68 1.65
CA ALA A 90 10.30 -9.84 0.96
C ALA A 90 11.01 -10.23 -0.35
N PRO A 91 11.53 -9.31 -1.18
CA PRO A 91 12.28 -9.69 -2.39
C PRO A 91 13.48 -10.60 -2.13
N MET A 92 14.07 -10.57 -0.92
CA MET A 92 15.19 -11.44 -0.56
C MET A 92 14.80 -12.92 -0.49
N LEU A 93 13.52 -13.23 -0.26
CA LEU A 93 13.01 -14.59 -0.25
C LEU A 93 13.18 -15.26 -1.61
N ALA A 94 13.05 -14.52 -2.72
CA ALA A 94 13.26 -15.06 -4.07
C ALA A 94 14.66 -15.66 -4.26
N ALA A 95 15.69 -14.97 -3.77
CA ALA A 95 17.07 -15.47 -3.82
C ALA A 95 17.27 -16.72 -2.94
N LEU A 96 16.63 -16.75 -1.77
CA LEU A 96 16.66 -17.93 -0.88
C LEU A 96 15.91 -19.13 -1.48
N TYR A 97 14.79 -18.90 -2.17
CA TYR A 97 14.07 -19.96 -2.90
C TYR A 97 14.91 -20.53 -4.04
N ALA A 98 15.58 -19.67 -4.80
CA ALA A 98 16.48 -20.11 -5.87
C ALA A 98 17.61 -21.00 -5.31
N ALA A 99 18.24 -20.58 -4.20
CA ALA A 99 19.24 -21.38 -3.49
C ALA A 99 18.68 -22.73 -3.02
N GLY A 100 17.43 -22.74 -2.51
CA GLY A 100 16.74 -23.96 -2.08
C GLY A 100 16.46 -24.91 -3.24
N GLY A 101 15.98 -24.38 -4.37
CA GLY A 101 15.72 -25.15 -5.60
C GLY A 101 16.97 -25.83 -6.15
N VAL A 102 18.06 -25.06 -6.27
CA VAL A 102 19.37 -25.59 -6.69
C VAL A 102 19.82 -26.73 -5.76
N ARG A 103 19.67 -26.54 -4.45
CA ARG A 103 20.05 -27.58 -3.49
C ARG A 103 19.20 -28.84 -3.65
N ILE A 104 17.88 -28.71 -3.80
CA ILE A 104 16.95 -29.83 -3.98
C ILE A 104 17.34 -30.65 -5.21
N GLU A 105 17.73 -30.00 -6.30
CA GLU A 105 18.20 -30.66 -7.51
C GLU A 105 19.52 -31.40 -7.28
N GLN A 106 20.53 -30.73 -6.70
CA GLN A 106 21.88 -31.29 -6.49
C GLN A 106 21.88 -32.59 -5.67
N VAL A 107 21.11 -32.64 -4.57
CA VAL A 107 21.01 -33.87 -3.73
C VAL A 107 19.92 -34.83 -4.16
N GLY A 108 19.20 -34.51 -5.24
CA GLY A 108 18.12 -35.35 -5.71
C GLY A 108 16.96 -35.47 -4.73
N LEU A 109 16.69 -34.42 -3.94
CA LEU A 109 15.48 -34.33 -3.10
C LEU A 109 14.19 -34.25 -3.96
N ALA A 110 14.32 -34.01 -5.26
CA ALA A 110 13.24 -34.14 -6.25
C ALA A 110 13.40 -35.37 -7.19
N ARG A 111 14.35 -36.29 -6.92
CA ARG A 111 14.48 -37.53 -7.71
C ARG A 111 13.31 -38.47 -7.43
N GLY A 112 12.76 -39.07 -8.48
CA GLY A 112 11.59 -39.94 -8.44
C GLY A 112 10.26 -39.18 -8.63
N ARG A 113 9.30 -39.84 -9.29
CA ARG A 113 8.01 -39.23 -9.68
C ARG A 113 7.25 -38.65 -8.50
N VAL A 114 7.17 -39.37 -7.39
CA VAL A 114 6.44 -38.95 -6.18
C VAL A 114 6.99 -37.65 -5.59
N ARG A 115 8.31 -37.55 -5.41
CA ARG A 115 8.94 -36.34 -4.83
C ARG A 115 8.80 -35.13 -5.74
N ARG A 116 8.95 -35.33 -7.06
CA ARG A 116 8.74 -34.28 -8.05
C ARG A 116 7.31 -33.75 -8.02
N VAL A 117 6.33 -34.66 -8.03
CA VAL A 117 4.90 -34.30 -7.91
C VAL A 117 4.64 -33.58 -6.60
N GLY A 118 5.24 -34.04 -5.49
CA GLY A 118 5.14 -33.38 -4.18
C GLY A 118 5.57 -31.90 -4.21
N TRP A 119 6.74 -31.59 -4.81
CA TRP A 119 7.19 -30.19 -4.96
C TRP A 119 6.28 -29.35 -5.86
N VAL A 120 5.77 -29.94 -6.95
CA VAL A 120 4.81 -29.26 -7.84
C VAL A 120 3.53 -28.94 -7.09
N VAL A 121 2.94 -29.91 -6.39
CA VAL A 121 1.73 -29.73 -5.58
C VAL A 121 1.94 -28.69 -4.50
N LEU A 122 3.07 -28.75 -3.78
CA LEU A 122 3.41 -27.78 -2.74
C LEU A 122 3.49 -26.35 -3.28
N THR A 123 4.15 -26.17 -4.43
CA THR A 123 4.29 -24.86 -5.07
C THR A 123 2.94 -24.35 -5.59
N ALA A 124 2.15 -25.21 -6.23
CA ALA A 124 0.82 -24.87 -6.72
C ALA A 124 -0.13 -24.51 -5.56
N ALA A 125 -0.12 -25.27 -4.47
CA ALA A 125 -0.90 -24.98 -3.28
C ALA A 125 -0.47 -23.64 -2.64
N SER A 126 0.83 -23.34 -2.60
CA SER A 126 1.31 -22.04 -2.12
C SER A 126 0.86 -20.88 -3.00
N PHE A 127 0.84 -21.07 -4.32
CA PHE A 127 0.34 -20.07 -5.27
C PHE A 127 -1.16 -19.81 -5.08
N VAL A 128 -1.97 -20.86 -4.99
CA VAL A 128 -3.41 -20.75 -4.73
C VAL A 128 -3.65 -20.02 -3.40
N LEU A 129 -2.92 -20.38 -2.34
CA LEU A 129 -3.04 -19.69 -1.05
C LEU A 129 -2.68 -18.20 -1.16
N ALA A 130 -1.60 -17.86 -1.88
CA ALA A 130 -1.21 -16.47 -2.09
C ALA A 130 -2.29 -15.68 -2.85
N VAL A 131 -2.89 -16.28 -3.88
CA VAL A 131 -4.01 -15.68 -4.63
C VAL A 131 -5.20 -15.41 -3.69
N LEU A 132 -5.58 -16.39 -2.86
CA LEU A 132 -6.73 -16.24 -1.96
C LEU A 132 -6.48 -15.19 -0.85
N VAL A 133 -5.25 -15.10 -0.33
CA VAL A 133 -4.92 -14.20 0.79
C VAL A 133 -4.66 -12.76 0.33
N TRP A 134 -4.09 -12.57 -0.86
CA TRP A 134 -3.59 -11.27 -1.30
C TRP A 134 -4.33 -10.64 -2.48
N LEU A 135 -5.07 -11.41 -3.28
CA LEU A 135 -5.83 -10.88 -4.40
C LEU A 135 -7.34 -10.79 -4.08
N PRO A 136 -8.05 -9.82 -4.65
CA PRO A 136 -9.48 -9.60 -4.42
C PRO A 136 -10.37 -10.59 -5.19
N VAL A 137 -10.08 -11.89 -5.06
CA VAL A 137 -10.84 -12.98 -5.69
C VAL A 137 -11.92 -13.55 -4.76
N LEU A 138 -11.87 -13.19 -3.48
CA LEU A 138 -12.81 -13.68 -2.48
C LEU A 138 -14.06 -12.81 -2.38
N PRO A 139 -15.20 -13.39 -1.94
CA PRO A 139 -16.34 -12.60 -1.52
C PRO A 139 -15.99 -11.67 -0.34
N VAL A 140 -16.62 -10.50 -0.28
CA VAL A 140 -16.37 -9.47 0.76
C VAL A 140 -16.44 -10.03 2.18
N ARG A 141 -17.41 -10.92 2.46
CA ARG A 141 -17.54 -11.57 3.78
C ARG A 141 -16.29 -12.35 4.17
N ALA A 142 -15.69 -13.08 3.23
CA ALA A 142 -14.47 -13.84 3.47
C ALA A 142 -13.25 -12.90 3.60
N ALA A 143 -13.18 -11.85 2.78
CA ALA A 143 -12.14 -10.82 2.91
C ALA A 143 -12.15 -10.16 4.30
N ASN A 144 -13.32 -9.82 4.84
CA ASN A 144 -13.44 -9.28 6.21
C ASN A 144 -12.98 -10.28 7.27
N ALA A 145 -13.36 -11.55 7.14
CA ALA A 145 -12.97 -12.58 8.10
C ALA A 145 -11.44 -12.79 8.13
N MET A 146 -10.72 -12.41 7.08
CA MET A 146 -9.27 -12.48 7.00
C MET A 146 -8.55 -11.17 7.32
N ARG A 147 -9.24 -10.14 7.83
CA ARG A 147 -8.62 -8.83 8.07
C ARG A 147 -7.38 -8.89 8.95
N ASP A 148 -7.38 -9.75 9.97
CA ASP A 148 -6.24 -9.90 10.89
C ASP A 148 -5.00 -10.51 10.21
N ILE A 149 -5.20 -11.21 9.09
CA ILE A 149 -4.14 -11.85 8.29
C ILE A 149 -3.73 -10.96 7.12
N SER A 150 -4.72 -10.40 6.41
CA SER A 150 -4.56 -9.59 5.21
C SER A 150 -5.45 -8.35 5.31
N PRO A 151 -5.02 -7.31 6.06
CA PRO A 151 -5.82 -6.12 6.25
C PRO A 151 -6.02 -5.34 4.94
N VAL A 152 -5.07 -5.46 4.00
CA VAL A 152 -5.11 -4.78 2.70
C VAL A 152 -6.19 -5.36 1.77
N LEU A 153 -6.62 -6.61 1.99
CA LEU A 153 -7.57 -7.26 1.09
C LEU A 153 -8.92 -6.56 1.07
N VAL A 154 -9.48 -6.16 2.23
CA VAL A 154 -10.77 -5.45 2.24
C VAL A 154 -10.67 -4.05 1.61
N GLU A 155 -9.49 -3.44 1.65
CA GLU A 155 -9.22 -2.10 1.10
C GLU A 155 -9.29 -2.06 -0.44
N THR A 156 -9.32 -3.20 -1.12
CA THR A 156 -9.48 -3.25 -2.58
C THR A 156 -10.93 -3.17 -3.05
N TYR A 157 -11.91 -3.25 -2.14
CA TYR A 157 -13.34 -3.28 -2.48
C TYR A 157 -13.99 -1.90 -2.34
N GLY A 158 -14.98 -1.63 -3.18
CA GLY A 158 -15.84 -0.44 -3.08
C GLY A 158 -15.42 0.77 -3.91
N TRP A 159 -14.28 0.70 -4.62
CA TRP A 159 -13.78 1.82 -5.41
C TRP A 159 -14.71 2.30 -6.55
N PRO A 160 -15.39 1.42 -7.32
CA PRO A 160 -16.37 1.89 -8.31
C PRO A 160 -17.51 2.68 -7.66
N GLN A 161 -18.07 2.20 -6.55
CA GLN A 161 -19.16 2.86 -5.85
C GLN A 161 -18.72 4.16 -5.17
N PHE A 162 -17.48 4.22 -4.70
CA PHE A 162 -16.86 5.45 -4.24
C PHE A 162 -16.84 6.49 -5.37
N VAL A 163 -16.38 6.11 -6.56
CA VAL A 163 -16.32 7.00 -7.73
C VAL A 163 -17.71 7.43 -8.18
N ASP A 164 -18.69 6.53 -8.22
CA ASP A 164 -20.07 6.86 -8.59
C ASP A 164 -20.69 7.91 -7.64
N GLN A 165 -20.45 7.79 -6.33
CA GLN A 165 -20.91 8.76 -5.33
C GLN A 165 -20.24 10.14 -5.51
N VAL A 166 -18.94 10.16 -5.80
CA VAL A 166 -18.22 11.40 -6.09
C VAL A 166 -18.69 12.01 -7.39
N ALA A 167 -18.94 11.20 -8.43
CA ALA A 167 -19.46 11.66 -9.71
C ALA A 167 -20.84 12.31 -9.56
N ALA A 168 -21.75 11.67 -8.81
CA ALA A 168 -23.07 12.22 -8.52
C ALA A 168 -22.99 13.56 -7.76
N ALA A 169 -22.09 13.69 -6.79
CA ALA A 169 -21.87 14.94 -6.06
C ALA A 169 -21.20 16.03 -6.92
N ALA A 170 -20.37 15.64 -7.89
CA ALA A 170 -19.66 16.54 -8.78
C ALA A 170 -20.53 17.01 -9.98
N ALA A 171 -21.50 16.20 -10.41
CA ALA A 171 -22.36 16.47 -11.57
C ALA A 171 -23.03 17.86 -11.59
N PRO A 172 -23.58 18.40 -10.50
CA PRO A 172 -24.19 19.74 -10.52
C PRO A 172 -23.16 20.88 -10.46
N LEU A 173 -21.88 20.59 -10.25
CA LEU A 173 -20.82 21.60 -10.13
C LEU A 173 -20.21 21.92 -11.49
N PRO A 174 -19.76 23.18 -11.71
CA PRO A 174 -19.01 23.53 -12.91
C PRO A 174 -17.82 22.57 -13.15
N PRO A 175 -17.50 22.23 -14.42
CA PRO A 175 -16.39 21.31 -14.72
C PRO A 175 -15.04 21.79 -14.19
N ALA A 176 -14.86 23.11 -14.05
CA ALA A 176 -13.65 23.72 -13.52
C ALA A 176 -13.45 23.50 -12.00
N VAL A 177 -14.47 23.06 -11.25
CA VAL A 177 -14.34 22.79 -9.81
C VAL A 177 -13.52 21.52 -9.62
N PRO A 178 -12.30 21.60 -9.04
CA PRO A 178 -11.44 20.44 -8.85
C PRO A 178 -11.90 19.57 -7.67
N ILE A 179 -11.41 18.34 -7.65
CA ILE A 179 -11.54 17.42 -6.52
C ILE A 179 -10.23 17.41 -5.73
N PHE A 180 -10.32 17.57 -4.41
CA PHE A 180 -9.19 17.38 -3.50
C PHE A 180 -9.47 16.16 -2.61
N THR A 181 -8.62 15.14 -2.66
CA THR A 181 -8.82 13.90 -1.90
C THR A 181 -7.97 13.84 -0.65
N GLY A 182 -8.48 13.19 0.38
CA GLY A 182 -7.80 12.95 1.65
C GLY A 182 -6.68 11.93 1.55
N ASN A 183 -6.71 11.04 0.56
CA ASN A 183 -5.60 10.11 0.32
C ASN A 183 -5.33 9.81 -1.15
N TYR A 184 -4.14 9.23 -1.41
CA TYR A 184 -3.71 8.87 -2.76
C TYR A 184 -4.50 7.70 -3.37
N GLY A 185 -5.12 6.85 -2.55
CA GLY A 185 -6.00 5.76 -3.01
C GLY A 185 -7.30 6.30 -3.57
N GLU A 186 -7.95 7.22 -2.85
CA GLU A 186 -9.10 7.99 -3.33
C GLU A 186 -8.76 8.76 -4.63
N ALA A 187 -7.61 9.43 -4.67
CA ALA A 187 -7.13 10.15 -5.85
C ALA A 187 -6.92 9.20 -7.05
N GLY A 188 -6.28 8.05 -6.80
CA GLY A 188 -6.03 7.03 -7.79
C GLY A 188 -7.31 6.43 -8.34
N ALA A 189 -8.28 6.13 -7.48
CA ALA A 189 -9.59 5.62 -7.88
C ALA A 189 -10.31 6.60 -8.83
N LEU A 190 -10.35 7.89 -8.48
CA LEU A 190 -10.95 8.92 -9.33
C LEU A 190 -10.16 9.12 -10.64
N SER A 191 -8.83 9.08 -10.59
CA SER A 191 -8.00 9.25 -11.79
C SER A 191 -8.16 8.09 -12.78
N ILE A 192 -8.34 6.87 -12.28
CA ILE A 192 -8.42 5.65 -13.11
C ILE A 192 -9.86 5.36 -13.56
N LEU A 193 -10.82 5.43 -12.63
CA LEU A 193 -12.22 5.03 -12.86
C LEU A 193 -13.13 6.24 -13.15
N GLY A 194 -12.76 7.44 -12.71
CA GLY A 194 -13.55 8.66 -12.83
C GLY A 194 -13.95 9.03 -14.26
N PRO A 195 -13.06 8.93 -15.28
CA PRO A 195 -13.43 9.26 -16.65
C PRO A 195 -14.64 8.48 -17.17
N ALA A 196 -14.74 7.19 -16.85
CA ALA A 196 -15.88 6.35 -17.25
C ALA A 196 -17.18 6.71 -16.50
N ALA A 197 -17.06 7.30 -15.32
CA ALA A 197 -18.18 7.76 -14.49
C ALA A 197 -18.55 9.24 -14.74
N GLY A 198 -17.95 9.91 -15.73
CA GLY A 198 -18.23 11.32 -16.04
C GLY A 198 -17.48 12.33 -15.16
N VAL A 199 -16.47 11.88 -14.41
CA VAL A 199 -15.56 12.76 -13.64
C VAL A 199 -14.39 13.17 -14.55
N ASP A 200 -14.64 14.16 -15.42
CA ASP A 200 -13.61 14.79 -16.26
C ASP A 200 -13.19 16.15 -15.67
N ARG A 201 -12.50 16.09 -14.52
CA ARG A 201 -12.04 17.28 -13.78
C ARG A 201 -10.74 16.96 -13.06
N ALA A 202 -9.99 18.00 -12.73
CA ALA A 202 -8.70 17.82 -12.06
C ALA A 202 -8.87 17.22 -10.66
N VAL A 203 -8.05 16.21 -10.35
CA VAL A 203 -8.00 15.52 -9.06
C VAL A 203 -6.64 15.75 -8.43
N TYR A 204 -6.63 16.18 -7.16
CA TYR A 204 -5.44 16.51 -6.40
C TYR A 204 -5.45 15.83 -5.04
N SER A 205 -4.27 15.50 -4.51
CA SER A 205 -4.13 15.02 -3.14
C SER A 205 -2.83 15.51 -2.54
N GLY A 206 -2.90 15.90 -1.26
CA GLY A 206 -1.72 16.24 -0.46
C GLY A 206 -1.02 15.02 0.15
N HIS A 207 -1.51 13.80 -0.07
CA HIS A 207 -1.02 12.61 0.59
C HIS A 207 0.17 11.98 -0.16
N ASN A 208 1.27 11.73 0.56
CA ASN A 208 2.47 11.06 0.06
C ASN A 208 3.03 11.73 -1.20
N ASN A 209 3.62 10.93 -2.09
CA ASN A 209 4.15 11.42 -3.36
C ASN A 209 3.06 11.99 -4.29
N TYR A 210 1.76 11.80 -3.97
CA TYR A 210 0.70 12.46 -4.74
C TYR A 210 0.80 13.99 -4.68
N ALA A 211 1.32 14.51 -3.56
CA ALA A 211 1.58 15.93 -3.36
C ALA A 211 2.58 16.57 -4.35
N LEU A 212 3.36 15.75 -5.06
CA LEU A 212 4.36 16.20 -6.04
C LEU A 212 3.71 16.68 -7.34
N TRP A 213 2.47 16.29 -7.62
CA TRP A 213 1.69 16.77 -8.78
C TRP A 213 0.98 18.11 -8.52
N GLY A 214 1.24 18.76 -7.39
CA GLY A 214 0.77 20.12 -7.10
C GLY A 214 1.86 21.03 -6.51
N PRO A 215 1.53 22.28 -6.14
CA PRO A 215 0.17 22.83 -6.09
C PRO A 215 -0.48 23.04 -7.46
N PRO A 216 -1.83 22.97 -7.55
CA PRO A 216 -2.54 23.51 -8.70
C PRO A 216 -2.29 25.03 -8.85
N PRO A 217 -2.43 25.61 -10.04
CA PRO A 217 -2.36 27.06 -10.21
C PRO A 217 -3.62 27.75 -9.66
N GLY A 218 -3.48 29.02 -9.25
CA GLY A 218 -4.62 29.87 -8.89
C GLY A 218 -5.20 29.61 -7.50
N ARG A 219 -6.48 29.95 -7.32
CA ARG A 219 -7.18 29.91 -6.03
C ARG A 219 -8.17 28.73 -5.94
N PRO A 220 -8.28 28.07 -4.78
CA PRO A 220 -9.31 27.06 -4.53
C PRO A 220 -10.65 27.68 -4.11
N ASP A 221 -11.21 28.57 -4.94
CA ASP A 221 -12.42 29.32 -4.58
C ASP A 221 -13.65 28.42 -4.35
N THR A 222 -13.70 27.28 -5.06
CA THR A 222 -14.63 26.19 -4.80
C THR A 222 -13.92 24.86 -5.06
N VAL A 223 -13.96 23.93 -4.12
CA VAL A 223 -13.32 22.62 -4.21
C VAL A 223 -14.25 21.54 -3.66
N LEU A 224 -14.34 20.42 -4.37
CA LEU A 224 -14.99 19.22 -3.86
C LEU A 224 -13.98 18.40 -3.06
N CYS A 225 -14.02 18.48 -1.73
CA CYS A 225 -13.13 17.74 -0.85
C CYS A 225 -13.73 16.36 -0.54
N VAL A 226 -13.00 15.30 -0.83
CA VAL A 226 -13.48 13.91 -0.75
C VAL A 226 -12.55 13.08 0.12
N GLY A 227 -13.09 12.33 1.07
CA GLY A 227 -12.32 11.35 1.84
C GLY A 227 -12.48 11.49 3.35
N ARG A 228 -11.53 10.91 4.08
CA ARG A 228 -11.54 10.83 5.56
C ARG A 228 -11.05 12.13 6.23
N PHE A 229 -11.74 13.23 5.94
CA PHE A 229 -11.42 14.53 6.53
C PHE A 229 -12.11 14.74 7.88
N LYS A 230 -11.36 15.29 8.85
CA LYS A 230 -11.97 15.98 9.99
C LYS A 230 -12.41 17.37 9.53
N PRO A 231 -13.64 17.84 9.80
CA PRO A 231 -14.10 19.17 9.38
C PRO A 231 -13.14 20.29 9.79
N GLY A 232 -12.67 20.26 11.04
CA GLY A 232 -11.69 21.23 11.56
C GLY A 232 -10.34 21.23 10.84
N TYR A 233 -9.95 20.15 10.13
CA TYR A 233 -8.77 20.17 9.27
C TYR A 233 -9.01 21.06 8.04
N LEU A 234 -10.16 20.90 7.37
CA LEU A 234 -10.54 21.65 6.17
C LEU A 234 -10.78 23.14 6.50
N GLU A 235 -11.34 23.44 7.66
CA GLU A 235 -11.63 24.81 8.12
C GLU A 235 -10.37 25.69 8.30
N ARG A 236 -9.19 25.07 8.40
CA ARG A 236 -7.90 25.78 8.41
C ARG A 236 -7.54 26.38 7.05
N PHE A 237 -8.09 25.84 5.97
CA PHE A 237 -7.77 26.24 4.60
C PHE A 237 -8.95 26.95 3.92
N TRP A 238 -10.19 26.59 4.29
CA TRP A 238 -11.43 27.17 3.77
C TRP A 238 -12.28 27.72 4.89
N ALA A 239 -12.85 28.92 4.71
CA ALA A 239 -13.79 29.48 5.69
C ALA A 239 -15.17 28.83 5.61
N GLU A 240 -15.56 28.33 4.44
CA GLU A 240 -16.79 27.57 4.24
C GLU A 240 -16.48 26.09 4.00
N VAL A 241 -16.98 25.22 4.88
CA VAL A 241 -16.87 23.76 4.76
C VAL A 241 -18.25 23.15 4.97
N ARG A 242 -18.89 22.72 3.89
CA ARG A 242 -20.24 22.14 3.95
C ARG A 242 -20.21 20.68 3.55
N LYS A 243 -20.58 19.79 4.47
CA LYS A 243 -20.77 18.37 4.16
C LYS A 243 -21.96 18.21 3.20
N ILE A 244 -21.73 17.56 2.06
CA ILE A 244 -22.75 17.28 1.04
C ILE A 244 -23.33 15.89 1.24
N ALA A 245 -22.46 14.89 1.47
CA ALA A 245 -22.85 13.50 1.57
C ALA A 245 -21.84 12.68 2.40
N ASP A 246 -22.30 11.59 2.99
CA ASP A 246 -21.43 10.51 3.45
C ASP A 246 -21.00 9.64 2.28
N ILE A 247 -19.79 9.09 2.33
CA ILE A 247 -19.35 8.05 1.40
C ILE A 247 -19.66 6.70 2.03
N ARG A 248 -20.45 5.89 1.33
CA ARG A 248 -20.89 4.59 1.80
C ARG A 248 -20.34 3.49 0.89
N PRO A 249 -19.40 2.67 1.39
CA PRO A 249 -19.00 1.47 0.66
C PRO A 249 -20.17 0.49 0.52
N PRO A 250 -20.08 -0.48 -0.42
CA PRO A 250 -21.09 -1.52 -0.59
C PRO A 250 -21.35 -2.29 0.70
N ASP A 251 -22.54 -2.90 0.79
CA ASP A 251 -22.93 -3.72 1.93
C ASP A 251 -21.88 -4.80 2.25
N GLY A 252 -21.58 -4.91 3.54
CA GLY A 252 -20.57 -5.82 4.04
C GLY A 252 -19.13 -5.33 3.81
N VAL A 253 -18.83 -4.32 3.00
CA VAL A 253 -17.47 -3.76 2.91
C VAL A 253 -17.20 -2.97 4.19
N ASP A 254 -16.04 -3.21 4.79
CA ASP A 254 -15.60 -2.51 6.00
C ASP A 254 -14.13 -2.10 5.87
N ASN A 255 -13.91 -1.16 4.97
CA ASN A 255 -12.59 -0.61 4.64
C ASN A 255 -12.30 0.66 5.45
N ALA A 256 -11.13 1.26 5.20
CA ALA A 256 -10.71 2.50 5.83
C ALA A 256 -11.73 3.63 5.60
N GLU A 257 -12.35 3.69 4.42
CA GLU A 257 -13.35 4.73 4.08
C GLU A 257 -14.58 4.65 4.97
N LYS A 258 -15.09 3.44 5.25
CA LYS A 258 -16.20 3.26 6.19
C LYS A 258 -15.80 3.60 7.62
N SER A 259 -14.72 3.01 8.11
CA SER A 259 -14.30 3.13 9.51
C SER A 259 -13.85 4.55 9.87
N GLY A 260 -13.26 5.27 8.91
CA GLY A 260 -12.86 6.67 9.06
C GLY A 260 -13.96 7.69 8.78
N GLY A 261 -15.19 7.24 8.44
CA GLY A 261 -16.32 8.13 8.16
C GLY A 261 -16.06 9.06 6.98
N ALA A 262 -15.59 8.50 5.87
CA ALA A 262 -15.31 9.25 4.66
C ALA A 262 -16.56 10.00 4.17
N ALA A 263 -16.35 11.22 3.69
CA ALA A 263 -17.43 12.11 3.29
C ALA A 263 -17.01 13.02 2.15
N ILE A 264 -18.02 13.64 1.54
CA ILE A 264 -17.87 14.64 0.49
C ILE A 264 -18.25 16.00 1.06
N TYR A 265 -17.37 16.98 0.91
CA TYR A 265 -17.54 18.35 1.35
C TYR A 265 -17.43 19.31 0.17
N LEU A 266 -18.26 20.34 0.15
CA LEU A 266 -18.04 21.52 -0.67
C LEU A 266 -17.26 22.53 0.18
N CYS A 267 -16.06 22.85 -0.26
CA CYS A 267 -15.19 23.83 0.37
C CYS A 267 -15.16 25.10 -0.47
N GLY A 268 -15.27 26.26 0.19
CA GLY A 268 -15.27 27.58 -0.45
C GLY A 268 -14.67 28.64 0.44
N GLN A 269 -14.55 29.87 -0.08
CA GLN A 269 -13.93 31.00 0.63
C GLN A 269 -12.52 30.66 1.16
N PRO A 270 -11.56 30.38 0.26
CA PRO A 270 -10.25 29.92 0.65
C PRO A 270 -9.46 31.01 1.37
N ARG A 271 -8.71 30.61 2.39
CA ARG A 271 -7.87 31.50 3.21
C ARG A 271 -6.52 31.85 2.56
N GLY A 272 -6.32 31.44 1.31
CA GLY A 272 -5.12 31.65 0.51
C GLY A 272 -5.28 31.09 -0.89
N ASP A 273 -4.28 31.28 -1.74
CA ASP A 273 -4.18 30.55 -3.01
C ASP A 273 -3.64 29.12 -2.79
N TRP A 274 -3.64 28.30 -3.83
CA TRP A 274 -3.13 26.93 -3.73
C TRP A 274 -1.67 26.87 -3.27
N ALA A 275 -0.81 27.79 -3.72
CA ALA A 275 0.62 27.78 -3.35
C ALA A 275 0.83 28.04 -1.86
N GLN A 276 0.01 28.92 -1.26
CA GLN A 276 0.01 29.21 0.17
C GLN A 276 -0.55 28.05 1.01
N LEU A 277 -1.61 27.39 0.53
CA LEU A 277 -2.29 26.33 1.28
C LEU A 277 -1.56 24.97 1.18
N TRP A 278 -0.93 24.69 0.04
CA TRP A 278 -0.37 23.37 -0.29
C TRP A 278 0.62 22.82 0.74
N PRO A 279 1.59 23.59 1.28
CA PRO A 279 2.51 23.07 2.29
C PRO A 279 1.80 22.51 3.52
N GLY A 280 0.67 23.10 3.94
CA GLY A 280 -0.14 22.59 5.06
C GLY A 280 -1.09 21.46 4.68
N LEU A 281 -1.44 21.35 3.39
CA LEU A 281 -2.21 20.24 2.84
C LEU A 281 -1.36 18.99 2.64
N ARG A 282 -0.03 19.10 2.56
CA ARG A 282 0.89 17.96 2.42
C ARG A 282 0.96 17.13 3.70
N HIS A 283 0.83 15.82 3.56
CA HIS A 283 0.92 14.90 4.69
C HIS A 283 1.33 13.48 4.25
N PHE A 284 1.72 12.65 5.24
CA PHE A 284 2.24 11.29 5.04
C PHE A 284 1.49 10.23 5.87
N ASP A 285 0.50 10.66 6.66
CA ASP A 285 -0.32 9.84 7.57
C ASP A 285 -1.65 9.38 6.95
#